data_AF-A0A952BHI4-F1
#
_entry.id   AF-A0A952BHI4-F1
#
_cell.length_a   1.000
_cell.length_b   1.000
_cell.length_c   1.000
_cell.angle_alpha   90.00
_cell.angle_beta   90.00
_cell.angle_gamma   90.00
#
_symmetry.space_group_name_H-M   'P 1'
#
loop_
_entity.id
_entity.type
_entity.pdbx_description
1 polymer ?
#
loop_
_entity_poly.entity_id
_entity_poly.type
_entity_poly.pdbx_seq_one_letter_code
_entity_poly.pdbx_strand_id
1 'polypeptide(L)' 'METYELTDGRKKTIDEMSHHQLCSYWRFAKTGAPLIMGECGDYFKKRLFEHFGGFTPEISKSLGFG' A
#
# COMPACT_ATOMS: atom_id res chain seq x y z
N MET A 1 6.16 3.16 21.82
CA MET A 1 6.17 3.60 20.42
C MET A 1 5.89 2.37 19.58
N GLU A 2 4.83 2.38 18.77
CA GLU A 2 4.67 1.32 17.76
C GLU A 2 5.83 1.41 16.78
N THR A 3 6.58 0.33 16.63
CA THR A 3 7.65 0.23 15.64
C THR A 3 7.04 -0.24 14.32
N TYR A 4 7.00 0.67 13.34
CA TYR A 4 6.54 0.40 11.98
C TYR A 4 7.61 -0.30 11.12
N GLU A 5 8.40 -1.15 11.78
CA GLU A 5 9.52 -1.90 11.20
C GLU A 5 9.03 -2.88 10.13
N LEU A 6 9.82 -3.00 9.06
CA LEU A 6 9.55 -3.94 7.98
C LEU A 6 9.98 -5.36 8.38
N THR A 7 9.08 -6.08 9.04
CA THR A 7 9.28 -7.51 9.33
C THR A 7 8.97 -8.38 8.11
N ASP A 8 9.54 -9.58 8.04
CA ASP A 8 9.27 -10.54 6.95
C ASP A 8 7.77 -10.83 6.77
N GLY A 9 7.01 -10.90 7.86
CA GLY A 9 5.57 -11.11 7.81
C GLY A 9 4.82 -9.94 7.18
N ARG A 10 5.19 -8.69 7.52
CA ARG A 10 4.58 -7.48 6.94
C ARG A 10 4.99 -7.31 5.49
N LYS A 11 6.26 -7.56 5.17
CA LYS A 11 6.76 -7.57 3.79
C LYS A 11 5.99 -8.58 2.94
N LYS A 12 5.86 -9.82 3.41
CA LYS A 12 5.09 -10.87 2.73
C LYS A 12 3.63 -10.45 2.52
N THR A 13 3.00 -9.86 3.53
CA THR A 13 1.64 -9.34 3.43
C THR A 13 1.52 -8.32 2.30
N ILE A 14 2.46 -7.37 2.20
CA ILE A 14 2.48 -6.36 1.12
C ILE A 14 2.75 -7.00 -0.24
N ASP A 15 3.65 -8.00 -0.30
CA ASP A 15 4.00 -8.70 -1.53
C ASP A 15 2.85 -9.52 -2.11
N GLU A 16 1.99 -10.07 -1.24
CA GLU A 16 0.80 -10.85 -1.61
C GLU A 16 -0.41 -9.97 -2.01
N MET A 17 -0.37 -8.66 -1.75
CA MET A 17 -1.43 -7.75 -2.20
C MET A 17 -1.34 -7.53 -3.71
N SER A 18 -2.48 -7.67 -4.37
CA SER A 18 -2.67 -7.24 -5.76
C SER A 18 -2.54 -5.72 -5.90
N HIS A 19 -2.30 -5.25 -7.12
CA HIS A 19 -2.26 -3.82 -7.45
C HIS A 19 -3.51 -3.07 -6.96
N HIS A 20 -4.70 -3.62 -7.20
CA HIS A 20 -5.95 -3.03 -6.75
C HIS A 20 -6.05 -2.97 -5.22
N GLN A 21 -5.62 -4.02 -4.50
CA GLN A 21 -5.60 -4.02 -3.04
C GLN A 21 -4.64 -2.99 -2.49
N LEU A 22 -3.45 -2.84 -3.09
CA LEU A 22 -2.48 -1.81 -2.69
C LEU A 22 -3.06 -0.41 -2.90
N CYS A 23 -3.68 -0.13 -4.06
CA CYS A 23 -4.35 1.13 -4.34
C CYS A 23 -5.51 1.41 -3.36
N SER A 24 -6.34 0.41 -3.09
CA SER A 24 -7.48 0.51 -2.17
C SER A 24 -7.01 0.79 -0.74
N TYR A 25 -6.03 0.02 -0.25
CA TYR A 25 -5.47 0.19 1.08
C TYR A 25 -4.79 1.55 1.22
N TRP A 26 -4.00 1.98 0.23
CA TRP A 26 -3.38 3.30 0.21
C TRP A 26 -4.41 4.44 0.34
N ARG A 27 -5.57 4.31 -0.32
CA ARG A 27 -6.59 5.34 -0.36
C ARG A 27 -7.47 5.38 0.89
N PHE A 28 -7.77 4.22 1.47
CA PHE A 28 -8.80 4.10 2.50
C PHE A 28 -8.29 3.67 3.88
N ALA A 29 -7.01 3.29 4.00
CA ALA A 29 -6.44 2.96 5.30
C ALA A 29 -6.52 4.18 6.24
N LYS A 30 -6.84 3.91 7.50
CA LYS A 30 -6.85 4.95 8.54
C LYS A 30 -5.45 5.50 8.74
N THR A 31 -5.35 6.78 9.06
CA THR A 31 -4.10 7.40 9.50
C THR A 31 -3.48 6.59 10.63
N GLY A 32 -2.19 6.27 10.52
CA GLY A 32 -1.48 5.42 11.49
C GLY A 32 -1.54 3.92 11.19
N ALA A 33 -2.15 3.49 10.08
CA ALA A 33 -2.21 2.07 9.74
C ALA A 33 -0.79 1.46 9.55
N PRO A 34 -0.44 0.37 10.25
CA PRO A 34 0.94 -0.10 10.34
C PRO A 34 1.65 -0.37 9.01
N LEU A 35 0.92 -0.82 7.98
CA LEU A 35 1.50 -1.15 6.67
C LEU A 35 1.84 0.08 5.80
N ILE A 36 1.30 1.26 6.11
CA ILE A 36 1.55 2.50 5.37
C ILE A 36 2.34 3.53 6.16
N MET A 37 2.87 3.14 7.33
CA MET A 37 3.66 3.99 8.21
C MET A 37 5.11 3.48 8.31
N GLY A 38 6.04 4.40 8.60
CA GLY A 38 7.48 4.10 8.74
C GLY A 38 8.05 3.24 7.61
N GLU A 39 8.91 2.28 7.96
CA GLU A 39 9.59 1.42 6.99
C GLU A 39 8.64 0.55 6.17
N CYS A 40 7.55 0.07 6.79
CA CYS A 40 6.51 -0.64 6.06
C CYS A 40 5.87 0.25 5.00
N GLY A 41 5.57 1.50 5.34
CA GLY A 41 5.02 2.47 4.41
C GLY A 41 5.95 2.80 3.26
N ASP A 42 7.26 2.87 3.50
CA ASP A 42 8.24 3.10 2.44
C ASP A 42 8.33 1.88 1.51
N TYR A 43 8.32 0.66 2.04
CA TYR A 43 8.24 -0.55 1.21
C TYR A 43 6.92 -0.61 0.42
N PHE A 44 5.80 -0.28 1.06
CA PHE A 44 4.49 -0.24 0.44
C PHE A 44 4.46 0.74 -0.73
N LYS A 45 4.99 1.96 -0.55
CA LYS A 45 5.10 2.97 -1.61
C LYS A 45 5.93 2.46 -2.78
N LYS A 46 7.08 1.84 -2.52
CA LYS A 46 7.92 1.26 -3.59
C LYS A 46 7.14 0.21 -4.37
N ARG A 47 6.45 -0.70 -3.68
CA ARG A 47 5.62 -1.72 -4.33
C ARG A 47 4.52 -1.08 -5.18
N LEU A 48 3.80 -0.10 -4.66
CA LEU A 48 2.69 0.54 -5.37
C LEU A 48 3.16 1.44 -6.54
N PHE A 49 4.11 2.34 -6.31
CA PHE A 49 4.48 3.38 -7.28
C PHE A 49 5.65 2.99 -8.19
N GLU A 50 6.64 2.24 -7.69
CA GLU A 50 7.81 1.86 -8.50
C GLU A 50 7.59 0.53 -9.23
N HIS A 51 6.94 -0.46 -8.59
CA HIS A 51 6.68 -1.75 -9.23
C HIS A 51 5.40 -1.77 -10.07
N PHE A 52 4.29 -1.26 -9.53
CA PHE A 52 3.00 -1.24 -10.24
C PHE A 52 2.72 0.06 -11.02
N GLY A 53 3.54 1.11 -10.85
CA GLY A 53 3.36 2.38 -11.55
C GLY A 53 2.28 3.31 -10.97
N GLY A 54 1.80 3.05 -9.76
CA GLY A 54 0.79 3.88 -9.09
C GLY A 54 -0.64 3.55 -9.53
N PHE A 55 -1.55 4.53 -9.48
CA PHE A 55 -2.97 4.28 -9.79
C PHE A 55 -3.21 4.35 -11.31
N THR A 56 -3.77 3.30 -11.91
CA THR A 56 -4.25 3.37 -13.30
C THR A 56 -5.61 4.08 -13.39
N PRO A 57 -6.03 4.58 -14.56
CA PRO A 57 -7.37 5.15 -14.74
C PRO A 57 -8.50 4.18 -14.38
N GLU A 58 -8.34 2.89 -14.68
CA GLU A 58 -9.32 1.84 -14.40
C GLU A 58 -9.48 1.61 -12.90
N ILE A 59 -8.36 1.50 -12.18
CA ILE A 59 -8.36 1.34 -10.71
C ILE A 59 -8.86 2.62 -10.04
N SER A 60 -8.47 3.80 -10.53
CA SER A 60 -8.98 5.07 -10.00
C SER A 60 -10.49 5.14 -10.11
N LYS A 61 -11.04 4.78 -11.28
CA LYS A 61 -12.49 4.72 -11.53
C LYS A 61 -13.18 3.68 -10.63
N SER A 62 -12.60 2.49 -10.47
CA SER A 62 -13.19 1.44 -9.60
C SER A 62 -13.22 1.84 -8.12
N LEU A 63 -12.23 2.61 -7.67
CA LEU A 63 -12.15 3.12 -6.29
C LEU A 63 -12.93 4.43 -6.07
N GLY A 64 -13.73 4.87 -7.05
CA GLY A 64 -14.60 6.04 -6.92
C GLY A 64 -13.92 7.38 -7.22
N PHE A 65 -12.88 7.39 -8.04
CA PHE A 65 -12.36 8.60 -8.68
C PHE A 65 -12.86 8.63 -10.14
N GLY A 66 -13.96 9.33 -10.37
CA GLY A 66 -14.62 9.46 -11.68
C GLY A 66 -15.27 10.82 -11.80
#